data_AF-A0A7S1DFF1-F1
#
_entry.id   AF-A0A7S1DFF1-F1
#
_cell.length_a   1.000
_cell.length_b   1.000
_cell.length_c   1.000
_cell.angle_alpha   90.00
_cell.angle_beta   90.00
_cell.angle_gamma   90.00
#
_symmetry.space_group_name_H-M   'P 1'
#
loop_
_entity.id
_entity.type
_entity.pdbx_description
1 polymer ?
#
loop_
_entity_poly.entity_id
_entity_poly.type
_entity_poly.pdbx_seq_one_letter_code
_entity_poly.pdbx_strand_id
1 'polypeptide(L)'
;TMSVGGGNGTDTNATLPPSDPPRLPNCTACSVGAYNPVFDADNCTRCPPHSSTVGGASTVLADCFCLPGFEGDPPAGVECVACDEGWYKVGFGVGPCVQ
;
A
#
# COMPACT_ATOMS: atom_id res chain seq x y z
N THR A 1 -32.44 -18.13 4.50
CA THR A 1 -32.80 -16.70 4.41
C THR A 1 -32.23 -15.98 5.62
N MET A 2 -31.64 -14.81 5.37
CA MET A 2 -31.15 -13.71 6.24
C MET A 2 -31.57 -13.76 7.74
N SER A 3 -30.79 -13.34 8.75
CA SER A 3 -29.89 -12.18 8.84
C SER A 3 -28.99 -12.35 10.08
N VAL A 4 -27.75 -11.84 10.06
CA VAL A 4 -27.03 -11.45 11.29
C VAL A 4 -26.84 -9.95 11.29
N GLY A 5 -27.22 -9.36 12.42
CA GLY A 5 -27.53 -7.95 12.62
C GLY A 5 -26.31 -7.04 12.61
N GLY A 6 -26.58 -5.78 12.32
CA GLY A 6 -25.60 -4.70 12.37
C GLY A 6 -25.08 -4.47 13.78
N GLY A 7 -23.76 -4.35 13.90
CA GLY A 7 -23.10 -3.72 15.04
C GLY A 7 -22.73 -2.30 14.65
N ASN A 8 -23.53 -1.33 15.09
CA ASN A 8 -23.15 0.08 15.10
C ASN A 8 -22.34 0.31 16.38
N GLY A 9 -21.02 0.18 16.30
CA GLY A 9 -20.12 0.26 17.45
C GLY A 9 -19.69 1.70 17.73
N THR A 10 -20.58 2.52 18.28
CA THR A 10 -20.19 3.77 18.96
C THR A 10 -20.21 3.56 20.46
N ASP A 11 -19.27 2.77 20.99
CA ASP A 11 -19.11 2.61 22.44
C ASP A 11 -17.81 3.29 22.88
N THR A 12 -17.89 4.59 23.17
CA THR A 12 -16.83 5.39 23.80
C THR A 12 -16.73 5.17 25.32
N ASN A 13 -17.32 4.11 25.90
CA ASN A 13 -17.23 3.89 27.34
C ASN A 13 -17.56 2.44 27.76
N ALA A 14 -16.68 1.50 27.40
CA ALA A 14 -16.72 0.16 27.98
C ALA A 14 -15.69 0.08 29.11
N THR A 15 -16.17 0.02 30.36
CA THR A 15 -15.36 -0.32 31.54
C THR A 15 -14.79 -1.72 31.35
N LEU A 16 -13.49 -1.81 31.00
CA LEU A 16 -12.80 -3.07 30.72
C LEU A 16 -12.56 -3.88 32.01
N PRO A 17 -12.68 -5.22 31.98
CA PRO A 17 -12.15 -6.08 33.05
C PRO A 17 -10.62 -5.94 33.16
N PRO A 18 -10.02 -6.14 34.34
CA PRO A 18 -8.59 -5.85 34.60
C PRO A 18 -7.59 -6.82 33.93
N SER A 19 -8.02 -7.61 32.94
CA SER A 19 -7.21 -8.66 32.29
C SER A 19 -7.10 -8.54 30.77
N ASP A 20 -7.83 -7.62 30.12
CA ASP A 20 -7.67 -7.39 28.69
C ASP A 20 -6.61 -6.28 28.45
N PRO A 21 -5.49 -6.57 27.78
CA PRO A 21 -4.60 -5.51 27.30
C PRO A 21 -5.41 -4.60 26.36
N PRO A 22 -5.11 -3.29 26.30
CA PRO A 22 -5.82 -2.37 25.41
C PRO A 22 -5.77 -2.95 23.99
N ARG A 23 -6.96 -3.20 23.40
CA ARG A 23 -7.10 -3.52 21.98
C ARG A 23 -6.66 -2.29 21.20
N LEU A 24 -5.35 -2.17 20.96
CA LEU A 24 -4.84 -1.36 19.88
C LEU A 24 -5.55 -1.84 18.60
N PRO A 25 -6.04 -0.96 17.72
CA PRO A 25 -6.52 -1.38 16.41
C PRO A 25 -5.45 -2.29 15.81
N ASN A 26 -5.85 -3.45 15.29
CA ASN A 26 -4.92 -4.40 14.69
C ASN A 26 -4.42 -3.80 13.37
N CYS A 27 -3.42 -2.91 13.46
CA CYS A 27 -2.81 -2.29 12.32
C CYS A 27 -2.06 -3.37 11.54
N THR A 28 -2.68 -3.86 10.48
CA THR A 28 -2.04 -4.81 9.58
C THR A 28 -1.22 -4.02 8.57
N ALA A 29 0.10 -4.23 8.56
CA ALA A 29 0.97 -3.59 7.60
C ALA A 29 0.57 -3.97 6.16
N CYS A 30 0.63 -2.99 5.25
CA CYS A 30 0.41 -3.26 3.84
C CYS A 30 1.45 -4.24 3.30
N SER A 31 1.01 -5.19 2.48
CA SER A 31 1.93 -6.04 1.74
C SER A 31 2.74 -5.22 0.73
N VAL A 32 3.85 -5.80 0.26
CA VAL A 32 4.60 -5.28 -0.89
C VAL A 32 3.65 -5.01 -2.06
N GLY A 33 3.86 -3.89 -2.75
CA GLY A 33 3.01 -3.43 -3.85
C GLY A 33 1.80 -2.60 -3.42
N ALA A 34 1.69 -2.24 -2.14
CA ALA A 34 0.63 -1.39 -1.63
C ALA A 34 1.14 -0.45 -0.53
N TYR A 35 0.44 0.66 -0.37
CA TYR A 35 0.71 1.69 0.63
C TYR A 35 -0.59 2.14 1.31
N ASN A 36 -0.50 2.71 2.50
CA ASN A 36 -1.66 3.28 3.20
C ASN A 36 -1.41 4.74 3.62
N PRO A 37 -1.98 5.72 2.91
CA PRO A 37 -1.80 7.13 3.22
C PRO A 37 -2.66 7.64 4.38
N VAL A 38 -3.58 6.82 4.89
CA VAL A 38 -4.55 7.23 5.91
C VAL A 38 -4.30 6.47 7.20
N PHE A 39 -4.08 7.22 8.28
CA PHE A 39 -3.97 6.66 9.63
C PHE A 39 -5.28 5.96 10.02
N ASP A 40 -5.20 4.77 10.63
CA ASP A 40 -6.34 3.90 10.96
C ASP A 40 -7.22 3.44 9.78
N ALA A 41 -6.75 3.54 8.53
CA ALA A 41 -7.44 2.90 7.42
C ALA A 41 -7.15 1.41 7.37
N ASP A 42 -8.20 0.59 7.32
CA ASP A 42 -8.08 -0.86 7.17
C ASP A 42 -7.70 -1.30 5.74
N ASN A 43 -7.67 -0.38 4.77
CA ASN A 43 -7.43 -0.68 3.35
C ASN A 43 -6.13 -0.08 2.82
N CYS A 44 -5.29 -0.95 2.28
CA CYS A 44 -4.10 -0.56 1.54
C CYS A 44 -4.44 -0.22 0.09
N THR A 45 -3.90 0.90 -0.37
CA THR A 45 -3.98 1.32 -1.78
C THR A 45 -2.87 0.62 -2.57
N ARG A 46 -3.23 -0.03 -3.68
CA ARG A 46 -2.23 -0.66 -4.56
C ARG A 46 -1.41 0.39 -5.29
N CYS A 47 -0.14 0.08 -5.52
CA CYS A 47 0.69 0.85 -6.43
C CYS A 47 0.13 0.79 -7.86
N PRO A 48 0.40 1.81 -8.70
CA PRO A 48 0.03 1.80 -10.12
C PRO A 48 0.54 0.56 -10.88
N PRO A 49 -0.05 0.25 -12.06
CA PRO A 49 0.42 -0.86 -12.89
C PRO A 49 1.93 -0.84 -13.12
N HIS A 50 2.54 -2.02 -13.12
CA HIS A 50 3.98 -2.21 -13.31
C HIS A 50 4.88 -1.46 -12.31
N SER A 51 4.32 -1.07 -11.16
CA SER A 51 5.06 -0.50 -10.04
C SER A 51 4.78 -1.27 -8.75
N SER A 52 5.71 -1.18 -7.81
CA SER A 52 5.56 -1.78 -6.48
C SER A 52 6.43 -1.04 -5.48
N THR A 53 6.03 -1.13 -4.21
CA THR A 53 6.91 -0.76 -3.11
C THR A 53 8.08 -1.73 -3.00
N VAL A 54 9.21 -1.29 -2.46
CA VAL A 54 10.38 -2.18 -2.20
C VAL A 54 10.10 -3.11 -1.01
N GLY A 55 9.32 -2.64 -0.04
CA GLY A 55 8.94 -3.37 1.16
C GLY A 55 7.46 -3.21 1.49
N GLY A 56 6.99 -3.96 2.48
CA GLY A 56 5.66 -3.75 3.06
C GLY A 56 5.63 -2.52 3.98
N ALA A 57 4.46 -2.27 4.57
CA ALA A 57 4.21 -1.19 5.52
C ALA A 57 4.42 0.24 4.96
N SER A 58 4.43 0.40 3.64
CA SER A 58 4.51 1.73 3.04
C SER A 58 3.27 2.55 3.39
N THR A 59 3.48 3.85 3.59
CA THR A 59 2.42 4.80 3.92
C THR A 59 2.20 5.83 2.82
N VAL A 60 2.98 5.82 1.73
CA VAL A 60 2.92 6.88 0.72
C VAL A 60 3.08 6.34 -0.70
N LEU A 61 2.41 6.97 -1.67
CA LEU A 61 2.56 6.67 -3.10
C LEU A 61 4.01 6.85 -3.57
N ALA A 62 4.77 7.74 -2.90
CA ALA A 62 6.16 8.01 -3.22
C ALA A 62 7.08 6.79 -3.12
N ASP A 63 6.66 5.76 -2.37
CA ASP A 63 7.40 4.49 -2.26
C ASP A 63 7.09 3.51 -3.39
N CYS A 64 6.14 3.82 -4.29
CA CYS A 64 5.87 3.01 -5.46
C CYS A 64 6.88 3.32 -6.55
N PHE A 65 7.68 2.32 -6.92
CA PHE A 65 8.70 2.42 -7.96
C PHE A 65 8.38 1.50 -9.13
N CYS A 66 8.77 1.89 -10.35
CA CYS A 66 8.63 1.00 -11.50
C CYS A 66 9.46 -0.27 -11.29
N LEU A 67 8.88 -1.40 -11.67
CA LEU A 67 9.54 -2.71 -11.62
C LEU A 67 10.75 -2.74 -12.57
N PRO A 68 11.69 -3.69 -12.38
CA PRO A 68 12.75 -3.94 -13.35
C PRO A 68 12.19 -4.14 -14.77
N GLY A 69 12.81 -3.49 -15.75
CA GLY A 69 12.35 -3.46 -17.14
C GLY A 69 11.25 -2.44 -17.45
N PHE A 70 10.87 -1.58 -16.49
CA PHE A 70 9.87 -0.53 -16.70
C PHE A 70 10.41 0.86 -16.34
N GLU A 71 10.01 1.89 -17.09
CA GLU A 71 10.28 3.30 -16.83
C GLU A 71 9.01 4.10 -16.55
N GLY A 72 9.14 5.18 -15.79
CA GLY A 72 8.03 6.03 -15.40
C GLY A 72 8.29 6.72 -14.07
N ASP A 73 7.26 7.40 -13.55
CA ASP A 73 7.30 8.14 -12.29
C ASP A 73 5.92 8.07 -11.62
N PRO A 74 5.59 6.95 -10.94
CA PRO A 74 4.32 6.78 -10.24
C PRO A 74 4.01 7.93 -9.26
N PRO A 75 4.98 8.46 -8.48
CA PRO A 75 4.77 9.63 -7.63
C PRO A 75 4.33 10.89 -8.38
N ALA A 76 4.81 11.09 -9.62
CA ALA A 76 4.41 12.19 -10.49
C ALA A 76 3.16 11.89 -11.33
N GLY A 77 2.56 10.71 -11.20
CA GLY A 77 1.40 10.28 -11.99
C GLY A 77 1.76 9.79 -13.40
N VAL A 78 3.04 9.50 -13.66
CA VAL A 78 3.49 8.89 -14.90
C VAL A 78 3.49 7.37 -14.72
N GLU A 79 2.68 6.68 -15.53
CA GLU A 79 2.57 5.22 -15.48
C GLU A 79 3.90 4.55 -15.84
N CYS A 80 4.13 3.36 -15.27
CA CYS A 80 5.29 2.55 -15.61
C CYS A 80 5.04 1.78 -16.90
N VAL A 81 5.85 2.07 -17.92
CA VAL A 81 5.81 1.42 -19.24
C VAL A 81 7.07 0.59 -19.46
N ALA A 82 6.99 -0.46 -20.26
CA ALA A 82 8.15 -1.32 -20.52
C ALA A 82 9.26 -0.56 -21.25
N CYS A 83 10.51 -0.87 -20.96
CA CYS A 83 11.65 -0.32 -21.69
C CYS A 83 11.57 -0.67 -23.19
N ASP A 84 11.99 0.28 -24.03
CA ASP A 84 12.16 0.04 -25.47
C ASP A 84 13.26 -0.98 -25.77
N GLU A 85 13.28 -1.50 -27.00
CA GLU A 85 14.27 -2.48 -27.43
C GLU A 85 15.70 -1.93 -27.32
N GLY A 86 16.57 -2.70 -26.66
CA GLY A 86 17.95 -2.30 -26.39
C GLY A 86 18.12 -1.45 -25.13
N TRP A 87 17.05 -1.16 -24.38
CA TRP A 87 17.09 -0.47 -23.10
C TRP A 87 16.69 -1.42 -21.96
N TYR A 88 17.22 -1.17 -20.76
CA TYR A 88 16.94 -1.98 -19.59
C TYR A 88 16.90 -1.16 -18.30
N LYS A 89 16.26 -1.73 -17.28
CA LYS A 89 16.30 -1.24 -15.90
C LYS A 89 16.44 -2.42 -14.97
N VAL A 90 17.55 -2.48 -14.24
CA VAL A 90 17.92 -3.66 -13.42
C VAL A 90 17.13 -3.73 -12.12
N GLY A 91 16.77 -2.57 -11.56
CA GLY A 91 16.16 -2.46 -10.24
C GLY A 91 14.88 -1.65 -10.24
N PHE A 92 14.26 -1.61 -9.07
CA PHE A 92 13.18 -0.68 -8.77
C PHE A 92 13.68 0.75 -8.95
N GLY A 93 12.86 1.61 -9.55
CA GLY A 93 13.13 3.04 -9.51
C GLY A 93 12.15 3.87 -10.29
N VAL A 94 12.25 5.17 -10.10
CA VAL A 94 11.66 6.17 -11.00
C VAL A 94 12.63 6.49 -12.13
N GLY A 95 12.13 7.12 -13.18
CA GLY A 95 12.91 7.63 -14.30
C GLY A 95 13.11 6.64 -15.45
N PRO A 96 13.79 7.11 -16.51
CA PRO A 96 13.90 6.39 -17.78
C PRO A 96 14.70 5.10 -17.64
N CYS A 97 14.55 4.23 -18.63
CA CYS A 97 15.45 3.11 -18.84
C CYS A 97 16.84 3.62 -19.23
N VAL A 98 17.83 2.73 -19.13
CA VAL A 98 19.20 3.00 -19.57
C VAL A 98 19.59 2.02 -20.68
N GLN A 99 20.45 2.45 -21.61
CA GLN A 99 20.98 1.62 -22.70
C GLN A 99 22.23 0.85 -22.25
#